data_AF-A0A6I0DZ69-F1
#
_entry.id   AF-A0A6I0DZ69-F1
#
_cell.length_a   1.000
_cell.length_b   1.000
_cell.length_c   1.000
_cell.angle_alpha   90.00
_cell.angle_beta   90.00
_cell.angle_gamma   90.00
#
_symmetry.space_group_name_H-M   'P 1'
#
loop_
_entity.id
_entity.type
_entity.pdbx_description
1 polymer ?
#
loop_
_entity_poly.entity_id
_entity_poly.type
_entity_poly.pdbx_seq_one_letter_code
_entity_poly.pdbx_strand_id
1 'polypeptide(L)'
;MNKQLSIFISALFLSGTILAQEVISSWNFDNGLQFPATGSGTLSLTGAIIVDFARTGIDPGLSLPAGLKETDDHKKGKSCNTYNYPAQGTNPKSAGVQFKVSTAGFKNILISADVRQGGTSANKLMLQYTIDGTTWEKAITYTTDDNDTWYLRNFNFSNIPEVNNNPLFGIRFVTNFDDDVVGQEVYVPVSGSNVYSSSGTIRYDNIIIRGERLATPEDDRTTVAYWEFDNQDLTPVVGNGSLELTGGISYETAWTRTGIIPNQTIFDQGVYDYAAVKTGFGLQTINYPAVGSDKSAGIRLNINTSNYKDISFSADIRHGGTAANRILLQYTTNGNDWTDAITYSANSGDTWYKRSYDFSTIPAAFNNPQFGIRLVTTMVGNAYQATGFGKIYSTTGPIRYDNLKLIGRVITGIEPGAQLGSFIQKGKVIEFENLAQNSVVRIYTTAGIEVYSGLNPATIDLSNFQTGIYIVSINNGSVRKLIVQ
;
A
#
# COMPACT_ATOMS: atom_id res chain seq x y z
N MET A 1 -37.86 5.42 -57.37
CA MET A 1 -36.47 5.91 -57.48
C MET A 1 -36.00 6.34 -56.10
N ASN A 2 -34.91 5.71 -55.64
CA ASN A 2 -33.98 6.05 -54.55
C ASN A 2 -34.56 6.35 -53.14
N LYS A 3 -34.69 5.28 -52.33
CA LYS A 3 -34.62 5.38 -50.86
C LYS A 3 -33.13 5.48 -50.47
N GLN A 4 -32.73 6.60 -49.87
CA GLN A 4 -31.40 6.75 -49.29
C GLN A 4 -31.30 5.92 -48.00
N LEU A 5 -30.26 5.09 -47.95
CA LEU A 5 -29.89 4.25 -46.83
C LEU A 5 -28.88 5.02 -45.97
N SER A 6 -29.31 5.50 -44.80
CA SER A 6 -28.41 6.11 -43.81
C SER A 6 -27.77 4.99 -42.98
N ILE A 7 -26.48 4.76 -43.17
CA ILE A 7 -25.66 3.87 -42.34
C ILE A 7 -25.22 4.66 -41.10
N PHE A 8 -25.74 4.30 -39.93
CA PHE A 8 -25.20 4.73 -38.65
C PHE A 8 -24.02 3.82 -38.28
N ILE A 9 -22.81 4.38 -38.29
CA ILE A 9 -21.63 3.73 -37.69
C ILE A 9 -21.63 4.11 -36.20
N SER A 10 -22.05 3.18 -35.34
CA SER A 10 -21.80 3.28 -33.90
C SER A 10 -20.33 2.95 -33.63
N ALA A 11 -19.52 3.97 -33.38
CA ALA A 11 -18.17 3.80 -32.85
C ALA A 11 -18.27 3.33 -31.39
N LEU A 12 -17.94 2.06 -31.16
CA LEU A 12 -17.77 1.47 -29.84
C LEU A 12 -16.47 2.04 -29.25
N PHE A 13 -16.56 3.07 -28.40
CA PHE A 13 -15.42 3.52 -27.61
C PHE A 13 -15.18 2.51 -26.49
N LEU A 14 -14.24 1.60 -26.72
CA LEU A 14 -13.67 0.77 -25.65
C LEU A 14 -12.74 1.67 -24.83
N SER A 15 -13.25 2.26 -23.74
CA SER A 15 -12.43 2.99 -22.77
C SER A 15 -11.58 1.99 -21.99
N GLY A 16 -10.37 1.72 -22.49
CA GLY A 16 -9.35 1.06 -21.67
C GLY A 16 -8.99 1.98 -20.50
N THR A 17 -9.16 1.50 -19.28
CA THR A 17 -8.66 2.16 -18.08
C THR A 17 -7.13 2.09 -18.11
N ILE A 18 -6.48 3.23 -18.39
CA ILE A 18 -5.05 3.39 -18.09
C ILE A 18 -4.98 3.61 -16.58
N LEU A 19 -4.55 2.61 -15.83
CA LEU A 19 -4.26 2.81 -14.41
C LEU A 19 -3.02 3.70 -14.28
N ALA A 20 -3.16 4.82 -13.58
CA ALA A 20 -2.03 5.71 -13.31
C ALA A 20 -1.07 5.06 -12.30
N GLN A 21 0.19 5.46 -12.33
CA GLN A 21 1.20 4.92 -11.43
C GLN A 21 1.02 5.48 -10.00
N GLU A 22 0.92 4.58 -9.02
CA GLU A 22 0.74 4.89 -7.60
C GLU A 22 2.07 4.82 -6.83
N VAL A 23 2.21 5.57 -5.75
CA VAL A 23 3.37 5.46 -4.85
C VAL A 23 3.20 4.24 -3.96
N ILE A 24 4.12 3.29 -4.05
CA ILE A 24 4.17 2.10 -3.18
C ILE A 24 4.84 2.47 -1.86
N SER A 25 5.99 3.15 -1.91
CA SER A 25 6.68 3.66 -0.72
C SER A 25 7.60 4.83 -1.06
N SER A 26 7.85 5.71 -0.08
CA SER A 26 8.80 6.81 -0.26
C SER A 26 9.58 7.17 1.01
N TRP A 27 10.75 7.79 0.85
CA TRP A 27 11.58 8.39 1.90
C TRP A 27 12.05 9.77 1.45
N ASN A 28 11.65 10.81 2.19
CA ASN A 28 12.09 12.20 1.98
C ASN A 28 13.05 12.70 3.07
N PHE A 29 13.28 11.92 4.13
CA PHE A 29 14.19 12.22 5.24
C PHE A 29 14.08 13.59 5.94
N ASP A 30 13.09 14.43 5.61
CA ASP A 30 12.96 15.81 6.10
C ASP A 30 13.05 15.94 7.62
N ASN A 31 12.58 14.91 8.33
CA ASN A 31 12.55 14.84 9.80
C ASN A 31 13.80 14.22 10.42
N GLY A 32 14.71 13.69 9.59
CA GLY A 32 15.92 12.99 10.00
C GLY A 32 15.63 11.61 10.58
N LEU A 33 14.72 10.87 9.94
CA LEU A 33 14.32 9.53 10.33
C LEU A 33 14.51 8.55 9.18
N GLN A 34 14.79 7.29 9.49
CA GLN A 34 14.96 6.22 8.49
C GLN A 34 13.63 5.57 8.05
N PHE A 35 12.51 5.98 8.63
CA PHE A 35 11.20 5.42 8.30
C PHE A 35 10.66 5.99 6.97
N PRO A 36 9.91 5.19 6.20
CA PRO A 36 9.26 5.69 5.00
C PRO A 36 8.31 6.85 5.35
N ALA A 37 8.28 7.86 4.49
CA ALA A 37 7.31 8.95 4.51
C ALA A 37 5.94 8.51 3.93
N THR A 38 5.96 7.57 2.97
CA THR A 38 4.78 6.95 2.36
C THR A 38 4.95 5.44 2.32
N GLY A 39 3.86 4.69 2.46
CA GLY A 39 3.89 3.24 2.32
C GLY A 39 4.58 2.51 3.47
N SER A 40 5.14 1.35 3.15
CA SER A 40 5.75 0.43 4.12
C SER A 40 7.09 -0.08 3.59
N GLY A 41 8.05 -0.25 4.49
CA GLY A 41 9.36 -0.75 4.11
C GLY A 41 10.42 -0.36 5.13
N THR A 42 11.64 -0.81 4.87
CA THR A 42 12.77 -0.56 5.76
C THR A 42 13.93 0.05 4.99
N LEU A 43 14.52 1.11 5.54
CA LEU A 43 15.87 1.53 5.20
C LEU A 43 16.87 0.84 6.16
N SER A 44 17.87 0.19 5.60
CA SER A 44 19.01 -0.39 6.32
C SER A 44 20.32 -0.01 5.63
N LEU A 45 21.44 -0.10 6.35
CA LEU A 45 22.78 0.16 5.80
C LEU A 45 23.50 -1.17 5.49
N THR A 46 24.34 -1.17 4.46
CA THR A 46 25.23 -2.29 4.13
C THR A 46 26.68 -1.80 4.03
N GLY A 47 27.64 -2.68 4.33
CA GLY A 47 29.08 -2.37 4.22
C GLY A 47 29.63 -1.44 5.29
N ALA A 48 29.07 -1.48 6.51
CA ALA A 48 29.54 -0.73 7.69
C ALA A 48 29.62 0.80 7.51
N ILE A 49 28.85 1.34 6.56
CA ILE A 49 28.69 2.79 6.43
C ILE A 49 27.92 3.35 7.62
N ILE A 50 28.13 4.64 7.88
CA ILE A 50 27.42 5.38 8.92
C ILE A 50 26.43 6.33 8.22
N VAL A 51 25.30 6.57 8.88
CA VAL A 51 24.29 7.53 8.45
C VAL A 51 24.14 8.65 9.47
N ASP A 52 23.99 9.87 8.98
CA ASP A 52 23.42 10.98 9.71
C ASP A 52 22.39 11.72 8.83
N PHE A 53 21.79 12.78 9.35
CA PHE A 53 20.79 13.55 8.64
C PHE A 53 21.18 15.02 8.56
N ALA A 54 21.61 15.44 7.37
CA ALA A 54 22.14 16.77 7.09
C ALA A 54 21.04 17.75 6.66
N ARG A 55 21.13 19.04 7.05
CA ARG A 55 20.15 20.11 6.67
C ARG A 55 20.35 20.61 5.23
N THR A 56 20.33 19.69 4.28
CA THR A 56 20.58 19.95 2.86
C THR A 56 19.69 19.04 2.02
N GLY A 57 18.43 18.82 2.42
CA GLY A 57 17.47 18.11 1.56
C GLY A 57 16.99 19.02 0.42
N ILE A 58 16.28 18.45 -0.54
CA ILE A 58 15.79 19.17 -1.73
C ILE A 58 14.29 18.95 -1.93
N ASP A 59 13.58 19.99 -2.43
CA ASP A 59 12.16 19.86 -2.78
C ASP A 59 11.94 18.73 -3.81
N PRO A 60 10.92 17.86 -3.62
CA PRO A 60 10.61 16.79 -4.56
C PRO A 60 10.35 17.32 -5.98
N GLY A 61 10.95 16.66 -6.97
CA GLY A 61 10.73 16.94 -8.39
C GLY A 61 11.57 18.09 -8.96
N LEU A 62 12.46 18.71 -8.17
CA LEU A 62 13.40 19.72 -8.68
C LEU A 62 14.60 19.12 -9.41
N SER A 63 15.11 17.98 -8.95
CA SER A 63 16.31 17.41 -9.54
C SER A 63 16.03 16.85 -10.94
N LEU A 64 17.00 16.99 -11.84
CA LEU A 64 16.94 16.50 -13.21
C LEU A 64 18.01 15.42 -13.42
N PRO A 65 17.86 14.55 -14.44
CA PRO A 65 18.94 13.62 -14.81
C PRO A 65 20.26 14.34 -15.16
N ALA A 66 20.18 15.58 -15.66
CA ALA A 66 21.31 16.44 -15.95
C ALA A 66 21.95 17.08 -14.70
N GLY A 67 21.35 16.91 -13.52
CA GLY A 67 21.80 17.52 -12.28
C GLY A 67 21.20 18.91 -12.03
N LEU A 68 21.13 19.27 -10.75
CA LEU A 68 20.76 20.58 -10.25
C LEU A 68 21.76 20.98 -9.17
N LYS A 69 22.50 22.07 -9.40
CA LYS A 69 23.40 22.62 -8.38
C LYS A 69 22.59 23.09 -7.18
N GLU A 70 23.09 22.73 -6.01
CA GLU A 70 22.50 23.17 -4.75
C GLU A 70 22.70 24.68 -4.60
N THR A 71 21.59 25.41 -4.44
CA THR A 71 21.58 26.80 -4.00
C THR A 71 20.82 26.86 -2.68
N ASP A 72 20.97 27.94 -1.91
CA ASP A 72 20.27 28.08 -0.63
C ASP A 72 18.73 28.04 -0.78
N ASP A 73 18.21 28.47 -1.93
CA ASP A 73 16.78 28.46 -2.23
C ASP A 73 16.21 27.04 -2.45
N HIS A 74 17.05 26.06 -2.80
CA HIS A 74 16.64 24.67 -3.03
C HIS A 74 16.65 23.82 -1.74
N LYS A 75 17.23 24.32 -0.64
CA LYS A 75 17.42 23.55 0.59
C LYS A 75 16.13 23.45 1.40
N LYS A 76 15.68 22.22 1.65
CA LYS A 76 14.53 21.90 2.50
C LYS A 76 14.85 20.74 3.44
N GLY A 77 14.22 20.77 4.61
CA GLY A 77 14.32 19.69 5.59
C GLY A 77 15.73 19.15 5.84
N LYS A 78 15.85 17.83 5.76
CA LYS A 78 17.10 17.08 5.92
C LYS A 78 17.19 16.00 4.85
N SER A 79 18.39 15.62 4.46
CA SER A 79 18.66 14.45 3.61
C SER A 79 19.38 13.34 4.38
N CYS A 80 19.27 12.10 3.89
CA CYS A 80 20.02 10.96 4.39
C CYS A 80 21.46 11.07 3.91
N ASN A 81 22.38 11.41 4.81
CA ASN A 81 23.78 11.58 4.50
C ASN A 81 24.57 10.38 5.02
N THR A 82 25.45 9.84 4.18
CA THR A 82 26.21 8.62 4.45
C THR A 82 27.69 8.81 4.23
N TYR A 83 28.50 8.12 5.03
CA TYR A 83 29.97 8.16 4.97
C TYR A 83 30.55 6.87 5.58
N ASN A 84 31.88 6.80 5.73
CA ASN A 84 32.61 5.60 6.16
C ASN A 84 32.51 4.46 5.12
N TYR A 85 32.69 4.83 3.86
CA TYR A 85 32.74 3.91 2.73
C TYR A 85 34.01 3.06 2.75
N PRO A 86 34.07 1.94 1.99
CA PRO A 86 35.20 1.03 1.98
C PRO A 86 36.53 1.72 1.69
N ALA A 87 37.63 1.11 2.13
CA ALA A 87 38.95 1.61 1.77
C ALA A 87 39.15 1.49 0.24
N GLN A 88 40.02 2.35 -0.29
CA GLN A 88 40.43 2.33 -1.69
C GLN A 88 40.75 0.90 -2.16
N GLY A 89 40.16 0.48 -3.30
CA GLY A 89 40.44 -0.82 -3.90
C GLY A 89 39.88 -2.02 -3.14
N THR A 90 38.96 -1.83 -2.20
CA THR A 90 38.32 -2.93 -1.46
C THR A 90 36.79 -2.88 -1.55
N ASN A 91 36.16 -4.06 -1.50
CA ASN A 91 34.71 -4.24 -1.33
C ASN A 91 33.81 -3.38 -2.24
N PRO A 92 33.98 -3.41 -3.58
CA PRO A 92 33.07 -2.74 -4.48
C PRO A 92 31.68 -3.40 -4.43
N LYS A 93 30.62 -2.64 -4.73
CA LYS A 93 29.23 -3.10 -4.87
C LYS A 93 28.60 -3.64 -3.56
N SER A 94 29.14 -3.28 -2.40
CA SER A 94 28.70 -3.82 -1.11
C SER A 94 28.30 -2.78 -0.07
N ALA A 95 28.70 -1.52 -0.22
CA ALA A 95 28.53 -0.48 0.81
C ALA A 95 27.61 0.66 0.35
N GLY A 96 26.55 0.93 1.13
CA GLY A 96 25.50 1.87 0.76
C GLY A 96 24.17 1.70 1.50
N VAL A 97 23.10 2.29 0.95
CA VAL A 97 21.74 2.26 1.52
C VAL A 97 20.89 1.19 0.85
N GLN A 98 20.08 0.48 1.64
CA GLN A 98 19.22 -0.61 1.20
C GLN A 98 17.77 -0.37 1.62
N PHE A 99 16.84 -0.53 0.69
CA PHE A 99 15.40 -0.41 0.89
C PHE A 99 14.73 -1.74 0.60
N LYS A 100 13.99 -2.30 1.57
CA LYS A 100 13.10 -3.45 1.34
C LYS A 100 11.65 -2.97 1.33
N VAL A 101 10.93 -3.27 0.25
CA VAL A 101 9.56 -2.79 -0.02
C VAL A 101 8.79 -3.88 -0.76
N SER A 102 7.63 -4.25 -0.24
CA SER A 102 6.70 -5.16 -0.94
C SER A 102 6.10 -4.46 -2.15
N THR A 103 6.18 -5.10 -3.32
CA THR A 103 5.45 -4.71 -4.54
C THR A 103 4.20 -5.55 -4.76
N ALA A 104 3.76 -6.31 -3.75
CA ALA A 104 2.52 -7.09 -3.81
C ALA A 104 1.34 -6.20 -4.22
N GLY A 105 0.56 -6.65 -5.20
CA GLY A 105 -0.55 -5.90 -5.77
C GLY A 105 -0.17 -4.86 -6.83
N PHE A 106 1.10 -4.74 -7.22
CA PHE A 106 1.56 -3.78 -8.24
C PHE A 106 2.35 -4.46 -9.36
N LYS A 107 2.33 -3.86 -10.55
CA LYS A 107 3.18 -4.14 -11.70
C LYS A 107 3.81 -2.85 -12.23
N ASN A 108 4.69 -2.96 -13.23
CA ASN A 108 5.33 -1.80 -13.87
C ASN A 108 6.00 -0.91 -12.81
N ILE A 109 6.92 -1.52 -12.05
CA ILE A 109 7.58 -0.89 -10.92
C ILE A 109 8.64 0.10 -11.42
N LEU A 110 8.59 1.33 -10.92
CA LEU A 110 9.58 2.37 -11.18
C LEU A 110 10.15 2.88 -9.86
N ILE A 111 11.41 3.31 -9.92
CA ILE A 111 12.06 4.00 -8.81
C ILE A 111 12.59 5.34 -9.27
N SER A 112 12.57 6.32 -8.37
CA SER A 112 13.31 7.57 -8.48
C SER A 112 13.97 7.89 -7.14
N ALA A 113 15.12 8.53 -7.16
CA ALA A 113 15.82 9.03 -5.99
C ALA A 113 16.64 10.27 -6.36
N ASP A 114 16.65 11.26 -5.49
CA ASP A 114 17.58 12.38 -5.58
C ASP A 114 18.88 11.95 -4.91
N VAL A 115 20.00 12.05 -5.63
CA VAL A 115 21.31 11.65 -5.13
C VAL A 115 22.33 12.75 -5.35
N ARG A 116 23.09 13.08 -4.30
CA ARG A 116 24.18 14.05 -4.34
C ARG A 116 25.44 13.47 -3.75
N GLN A 117 26.51 13.46 -4.54
CA GLN A 117 27.80 12.90 -4.16
C GLN A 117 28.82 14.02 -3.88
N GLY A 118 29.58 13.88 -2.80
CA GLY A 118 30.65 14.81 -2.45
C GLY A 118 31.90 14.58 -3.31
N GLY A 119 32.78 15.59 -3.38
CA GLY A 119 33.92 15.58 -4.29
C GLY A 119 34.93 14.44 -4.11
N THR A 120 35.03 13.88 -2.89
CA THR A 120 35.92 12.76 -2.54
C THR A 120 35.20 11.40 -2.48
N SER A 121 33.88 11.37 -2.69
CA SER A 121 33.12 10.12 -2.75
C SER A 121 33.38 9.39 -4.07
N ALA A 122 33.13 8.08 -4.12
CA ALA A 122 33.20 7.31 -5.36
C ALA A 122 32.24 7.91 -6.40
N ASN A 123 32.67 8.09 -7.65
CA ASN A 123 31.88 8.62 -8.75
C ASN A 123 30.80 7.64 -9.24
N LYS A 124 31.06 6.33 -9.13
CA LYS A 124 30.14 5.27 -9.53
C LYS A 124 29.25 4.83 -8.37
N LEU A 125 27.93 4.93 -8.59
CA LEU A 125 26.91 4.43 -7.69
C LEU A 125 26.04 3.40 -8.43
N MET A 126 26.04 2.15 -7.96
CA MET A 126 25.28 1.07 -8.57
C MET A 126 23.94 0.88 -7.86
N LEU A 127 22.86 0.91 -8.63
CA LEU A 127 21.57 0.40 -8.19
C LEU A 127 21.54 -1.12 -8.38
N GLN A 128 21.28 -1.83 -7.30
CA GLN A 128 21.01 -3.25 -7.30
C GLN A 128 19.58 -3.52 -6.82
N TYR A 129 19.03 -4.65 -7.23
CA TYR A 129 17.71 -5.12 -6.78
C TYR A 129 17.77 -6.58 -6.33
N THR A 130 16.75 -6.99 -5.59
CA THR A 130 16.54 -8.38 -5.16
C THR A 130 15.08 -8.74 -5.35
N ILE A 131 14.82 -9.99 -5.74
CA ILE A 131 13.48 -10.57 -5.87
C ILE A 131 13.20 -11.63 -4.80
N ASP A 132 14.20 -12.01 -4.01
CA ASP A 132 14.11 -13.02 -2.94
C ASP A 132 14.48 -12.45 -1.56
N GLY A 133 14.87 -11.17 -1.51
CA GLY A 133 15.27 -10.46 -0.30
C GLY A 133 16.71 -10.72 0.17
N THR A 134 17.50 -11.52 -0.56
CA THR A 134 18.85 -11.97 -0.16
C THR A 134 19.89 -11.91 -1.28
N THR A 135 19.53 -12.28 -2.51
CA THR A 135 20.39 -12.27 -3.70
C THR A 135 20.24 -10.94 -4.44
N TRP A 136 21.36 -10.28 -4.74
CA TRP A 136 21.38 -8.92 -5.29
C TRP A 136 21.94 -8.89 -6.72
N GLU A 137 21.15 -8.37 -7.65
CA GLU A 137 21.49 -8.24 -9.06
C GLU A 137 21.69 -6.77 -9.45
N LYS A 138 22.50 -6.50 -10.47
CA LYS A 138 22.73 -5.14 -10.99
C LYS A 138 21.52 -4.70 -11.83
N ALA A 139 20.94 -3.54 -11.49
CA ALA A 139 20.00 -2.84 -12.38
C ALA A 139 20.76 -1.89 -13.32
N ILE A 140 21.50 -0.94 -12.75
CA ILE A 140 22.23 0.10 -13.50
C ILE A 140 23.38 0.66 -12.66
N THR A 141 24.43 1.16 -13.32
CA THR A 141 25.47 1.99 -12.68
C THR A 141 25.26 3.45 -13.09
N TYR A 142 25.14 4.35 -12.12
CA TYR A 142 25.16 5.79 -12.34
C TYR A 142 26.58 6.31 -12.18
N THR A 143 26.96 7.25 -13.05
CA THR A 143 28.22 7.98 -12.96
C THR A 143 27.90 9.42 -12.63
N THR A 144 28.62 9.97 -11.66
CA THR A 144 28.52 11.37 -11.26
C THR A 144 29.83 12.07 -11.59
N ASP A 145 29.75 13.12 -12.39
CA ASP A 145 30.87 13.88 -12.96
C ASP A 145 31.02 15.27 -12.31
N ASP A 146 30.02 15.72 -11.57
CA ASP A 146 30.04 16.99 -10.86
C ASP A 146 29.66 16.80 -9.39
N ASN A 147 30.51 17.32 -8.50
CA ASN A 147 30.31 17.17 -7.07
C ASN A 147 29.26 18.16 -6.57
N ASP A 148 28.68 17.85 -5.41
CA ASP A 148 27.75 18.76 -4.74
C ASP A 148 26.52 19.16 -5.60
N THR A 149 26.20 18.33 -6.59
CA THR A 149 25.07 18.45 -7.50
C THR A 149 24.05 17.35 -7.19
N TRP A 150 22.76 17.72 -7.12
CA TRP A 150 21.66 16.77 -6.98
C TRP A 150 21.26 16.22 -8.33
N TYR A 151 21.29 14.90 -8.49
CA TYR A 151 20.86 14.23 -9.71
C TYR A 151 19.64 13.35 -9.46
N LEU A 152 18.71 13.36 -10.41
CA LEU A 152 17.62 12.39 -10.44
C LEU A 152 18.17 11.05 -10.94
N ARG A 153 18.15 10.04 -10.07
CA ARG A 153 18.49 8.65 -10.39
C ARG A 153 17.21 7.85 -10.47
N ASN A 154 16.93 7.24 -11.62
CA ASN A 154 15.70 6.48 -11.82
C ASN A 154 15.96 5.20 -12.62
N PHE A 155 15.11 4.21 -12.41
CA PHE A 155 15.15 2.95 -13.14
C PHE A 155 13.74 2.40 -13.32
N ASN A 156 13.49 1.81 -14.49
CA ASN A 156 12.23 1.18 -14.84
C ASN A 156 12.39 -0.35 -14.83
N PHE A 157 11.74 -1.00 -13.86
CA PHE A 157 11.75 -2.46 -13.70
C PHE A 157 10.69 -3.17 -14.56
N SER A 158 9.97 -2.48 -15.45
CA SER A 158 8.90 -3.10 -16.26
C SER A 158 9.37 -4.28 -17.12
N ASN A 159 10.67 -4.36 -17.45
CA ASN A 159 11.27 -5.48 -18.17
C ASN A 159 11.78 -6.61 -17.25
N ILE A 160 11.50 -6.56 -15.94
CA ILE A 160 11.86 -7.56 -14.94
C ILE A 160 10.57 -8.06 -14.28
N PRO A 161 9.87 -9.04 -14.89
CA PRO A 161 8.55 -9.47 -14.44
C PRO A 161 8.48 -9.92 -12.98
N GLU A 162 9.57 -10.48 -12.47
CA GLU A 162 9.71 -11.02 -11.10
C GLU A 162 9.68 -9.93 -10.01
N VAL A 163 9.85 -8.67 -10.39
CA VAL A 163 9.68 -7.52 -9.50
C VAL A 163 8.21 -7.18 -9.28
N ASN A 164 7.32 -7.58 -10.19
CA ASN A 164 5.88 -7.34 -10.04
C ASN A 164 5.29 -8.28 -8.99
N ASN A 165 4.33 -7.80 -8.21
CA ASN A 165 3.60 -8.57 -7.21
C ASN A 165 4.50 -9.33 -6.21
N ASN A 166 5.61 -8.73 -5.79
CA ASN A 166 6.65 -9.43 -5.05
C ASN A 166 6.79 -8.87 -3.62
N PRO A 167 6.39 -9.62 -2.57
CA PRO A 167 6.51 -9.16 -1.19
C PRO A 167 7.94 -9.10 -0.66
N LEU A 168 8.91 -9.71 -1.37
CA LEU A 168 10.32 -9.78 -0.99
C LEU A 168 11.21 -8.81 -1.79
N PHE A 169 10.62 -7.95 -2.62
CA PHE A 169 11.36 -7.00 -3.42
C PHE A 169 12.20 -6.03 -2.56
N GLY A 170 13.36 -5.67 -3.07
CA GLY A 170 14.20 -4.64 -2.48
C GLY A 170 15.17 -4.05 -3.48
N ILE A 171 15.65 -2.84 -3.16
CA ILE A 171 16.67 -2.13 -3.91
C ILE A 171 17.81 -1.71 -2.98
N ARG A 172 19.00 -1.49 -3.51
CA ARG A 172 20.08 -0.81 -2.78
C ARG A 172 20.93 0.01 -3.72
N PHE A 173 21.42 1.14 -3.22
CA PHE A 173 22.42 1.96 -3.90
C PHE A 173 23.76 1.70 -3.20
N VAL A 174 24.74 1.21 -3.94
CA VAL A 174 26.07 0.84 -3.41
C VAL A 174 27.19 1.43 -4.24
N THR A 175 28.26 1.86 -3.59
CA THR A 175 29.45 2.39 -4.30
C THR A 175 30.14 1.29 -5.11
N ASN A 176 30.65 1.63 -6.29
CA ASN A 176 31.39 0.73 -7.16
C ASN A 176 32.75 1.32 -7.56
N PHE A 177 33.68 0.47 -7.97
CA PHE A 177 34.86 0.93 -8.70
C PHE A 177 34.46 1.55 -10.04
N ASP A 178 35.40 2.28 -10.63
CA ASP A 178 35.29 2.68 -12.02
C ASP A 178 35.46 1.45 -12.92
N ASP A 179 34.34 0.87 -13.35
CA ASP A 179 34.29 -0.34 -14.18
C ASP A 179 34.24 -0.04 -15.68
N ASP A 180 34.36 1.23 -16.09
CA ASP A 180 34.45 1.62 -17.51
C ASP A 180 35.82 1.26 -18.11
N VAL A 181 36.86 1.13 -17.26
CA VAL A 181 38.20 0.74 -17.68
C VAL A 181 38.51 -0.66 -17.17
N VAL A 182 38.72 -1.59 -18.10
CA VAL A 182 39.04 -2.99 -17.77
C VAL A 182 40.30 -3.05 -16.92
N GLY A 183 40.21 -3.72 -15.77
CA GLY A 183 41.31 -3.88 -14.81
C GLY A 183 41.48 -2.73 -13.82
N GLN A 184 40.63 -1.70 -13.88
CA GLN A 184 40.63 -0.61 -12.91
C GLN A 184 39.87 -1.02 -11.64
N GLU A 185 40.59 -1.57 -10.65
CA GLU A 185 40.03 -2.00 -9.36
C GLU A 185 40.12 -0.90 -8.30
N VAL A 186 39.68 0.30 -8.66
CA VAL A 186 39.80 1.48 -7.80
C VAL A 186 38.52 2.32 -7.81
N TYR A 187 38.17 2.88 -6.65
CA TYR A 187 37.24 3.99 -6.58
C TYR A 187 37.88 5.24 -7.20
N VAL A 188 37.15 5.88 -8.12
CA VAL A 188 37.51 7.18 -8.69
C VAL A 188 36.66 8.24 -7.99
N PRO A 189 37.24 9.38 -7.55
CA PRO A 189 36.47 10.44 -6.94
C PRO A 189 35.58 11.14 -7.97
N VAL A 190 34.44 11.70 -7.54
CA VAL A 190 33.56 12.49 -8.42
C VAL A 190 34.29 13.61 -9.15
N SER A 191 35.13 14.36 -8.43
CA SER A 191 35.90 15.45 -9.02
C SER A 191 37.33 15.01 -9.28
N GLY A 192 37.81 15.15 -10.52
CA GLY A 192 39.14 14.72 -10.94
C GLY A 192 40.31 15.44 -10.26
N SER A 193 40.07 16.55 -9.55
CA SER A 193 41.10 17.22 -8.73
C SER A 193 41.21 16.67 -7.31
N ASN A 194 40.30 15.77 -6.90
CA ASN A 194 40.30 15.16 -5.57
C ASN A 194 40.92 13.76 -5.59
N VAL A 195 41.13 13.21 -4.40
CA VAL A 195 41.44 11.80 -4.17
C VAL A 195 40.24 11.16 -3.48
N TYR A 196 39.91 9.92 -3.84
CA TYR A 196 38.87 9.17 -3.14
C TYR A 196 39.18 9.09 -1.64
N SER A 197 38.15 9.23 -0.82
CA SER A 197 38.22 9.08 0.62
C SER A 197 37.06 8.24 1.13
N SER A 198 37.34 7.34 2.08
CA SER A 198 36.30 6.62 2.83
C SER A 198 35.39 7.57 3.62
N SER A 199 35.85 8.78 3.93
CA SER A 199 35.04 9.85 4.55
C SER A 199 34.24 10.67 3.52
N GLY A 200 34.37 10.38 2.23
CA GLY A 200 33.53 10.96 1.18
C GLY A 200 32.06 10.71 1.46
N THR A 201 31.23 11.74 1.24
CA THR A 201 29.81 11.69 1.58
C THR A 201 28.92 11.45 0.37
N ILE A 202 27.85 10.68 0.57
CA ILE A 202 26.75 10.54 -0.40
C ILE A 202 25.46 10.87 0.32
N ARG A 203 24.66 11.76 -0.27
CA ARG A 203 23.35 12.16 0.21
C ARG A 203 22.26 11.59 -0.68
N TYR A 204 21.19 11.15 -0.04
CA TYR A 204 19.99 10.66 -0.68
C TYR A 204 18.79 11.46 -0.19
N ASP A 205 17.88 11.74 -1.10
CA ASP A 205 16.60 12.37 -0.80
C ASP A 205 15.52 11.87 -1.75
N ASN A 206 14.26 12.06 -1.38
CA ASN A 206 13.08 11.76 -2.19
C ASN A 206 13.16 10.41 -2.93
N ILE A 207 13.51 9.34 -2.22
CA ILE A 207 13.44 7.98 -2.77
C ILE A 207 11.96 7.63 -2.88
N ILE A 208 11.51 7.32 -4.09
CA ILE A 208 10.11 6.99 -4.35
C ILE A 208 10.07 5.74 -5.21
N ILE A 209 9.35 4.73 -4.72
CA ILE A 209 9.05 3.49 -5.44
C ILE A 209 7.57 3.56 -5.83
N ARG A 210 7.28 3.39 -7.11
CA ARG A 210 5.94 3.50 -7.69
C ARG A 210 5.61 2.26 -8.53
N GLY A 211 4.33 1.99 -8.72
CA GLY A 211 3.84 0.91 -9.57
C GLY A 211 2.45 1.18 -10.11
N GLU A 212 2.11 0.58 -11.22
CA GLU A 212 0.73 0.46 -11.65
C GLU A 212 0.06 -0.60 -10.78
N ARG A 213 -1.08 -0.28 -10.17
CA ARG A 213 -1.82 -1.30 -9.43
C ARG A 213 -2.19 -2.45 -10.37
N LEU A 214 -2.00 -3.68 -9.93
CA LEU A 214 -2.46 -4.83 -10.72
C LEU A 214 -3.96 -4.66 -10.93
N ALA A 215 -4.37 -4.67 -12.20
CA ALA A 215 -5.73 -5.05 -12.55
C ALA A 215 -5.85 -6.55 -12.21
N THR A 216 -6.08 -6.88 -10.95
CA THR A 216 -6.91 -8.04 -10.65
C THR A 216 -8.25 -7.85 -11.39
N PRO A 217 -9.04 -8.90 -11.65
CA PRO A 217 -10.44 -8.70 -12.06
C PRO A 217 -10.97 -7.55 -11.21
N GLU A 218 -11.47 -6.47 -11.85
CA GLU A 218 -11.76 -5.14 -11.25
C GLU A 218 -11.88 -5.28 -9.75
N ASP A 219 -10.97 -4.72 -8.95
CA ASP A 219 -10.92 -4.93 -7.49
C ASP A 219 -12.34 -5.14 -6.92
N ASP A 220 -12.74 -6.40 -6.85
CA ASP A 220 -14.12 -6.83 -6.65
C ASP A 220 -14.41 -6.88 -5.16
N ARG A 221 -13.45 -6.39 -4.37
CA ARG A 221 -13.57 -6.16 -2.96
C ARG A 221 -14.65 -5.11 -2.76
N THR A 222 -15.71 -5.54 -2.09
CA THR A 222 -16.77 -4.66 -1.65
C THR A 222 -16.45 -4.12 -0.26
N THR A 223 -17.15 -3.07 0.15
CA THR A 223 -17.04 -2.51 1.49
C THR A 223 -17.60 -3.51 2.50
N VAL A 224 -16.75 -3.97 3.42
CA VAL A 224 -17.13 -4.82 4.56
C VAL A 224 -17.69 -3.96 5.69
N ALA A 225 -16.99 -2.86 6.01
CA ALA A 225 -17.42 -1.87 6.98
C ALA A 225 -16.84 -0.48 6.64
N TYR A 226 -17.58 0.59 6.93
CA TYR A 226 -17.15 1.96 6.65
C TYR A 226 -17.66 2.95 7.69
N TRP A 227 -16.78 3.79 8.23
CA TRP A 227 -17.10 4.92 9.09
C TRP A 227 -16.62 6.23 8.44
N GLU A 228 -17.56 7.15 8.22
CA GLU A 228 -17.32 8.50 7.70
C GLU A 228 -17.63 9.61 8.72
N PHE A 229 -18.22 9.25 9.88
CA PHE A 229 -18.50 10.16 11.00
C PHE A 229 -19.39 11.38 10.73
N ASP A 230 -19.90 11.57 9.52
CA ASP A 230 -20.74 12.72 9.16
C ASP A 230 -22.09 12.78 9.92
N ASN A 231 -22.57 11.63 10.39
CA ASN A 231 -23.74 11.53 11.28
C ASN A 231 -23.44 11.84 12.75
N GLN A 232 -22.18 12.19 13.09
CA GLN A 232 -21.76 12.57 14.44
C GLN A 232 -21.98 11.46 15.49
N ASP A 233 -21.74 10.23 15.07
CA ASP A 233 -21.78 9.06 15.94
C ASP A 233 -20.62 8.10 15.61
N LEU A 234 -20.51 7.02 16.38
CA LEU A 234 -19.47 5.99 16.22
C LEU A 234 -19.96 4.77 15.41
N THR A 235 -21.12 4.88 14.78
CA THR A 235 -21.72 3.76 14.02
C THR A 235 -21.19 3.75 12.58
N PRO A 236 -20.97 2.57 12.01
CA PRO A 236 -20.58 2.48 10.61
C PRO A 236 -21.77 2.87 9.71
N VAL A 237 -21.49 3.61 8.63
CA VAL A 237 -22.49 3.95 7.60
C VAL A 237 -22.73 2.80 6.61
N VAL A 238 -21.76 1.89 6.48
CA VAL A 238 -21.89 0.63 5.71
C VAL A 238 -21.37 -0.53 6.54
N GLY A 239 -22.05 -1.67 6.47
CA GLY A 239 -21.62 -2.92 7.09
C GLY A 239 -21.95 -3.03 8.57
N ASN A 240 -21.48 -4.12 9.19
CA ASN A 240 -21.70 -4.41 10.60
C ASN A 240 -20.35 -4.41 11.33
N GLY A 241 -20.23 -3.58 12.36
CA GLY A 241 -19.04 -3.49 13.21
C GLY A 241 -19.25 -2.51 14.36
N SER A 242 -18.33 -2.52 15.34
CA SER A 242 -18.31 -1.54 16.43
C SER A 242 -17.00 -0.76 16.43
N LEU A 243 -17.08 0.52 16.80
CA LEU A 243 -15.93 1.35 17.14
C LEU A 243 -15.97 1.65 18.64
N GLU A 244 -14.87 1.37 19.31
CA GLU A 244 -14.68 1.62 20.74
C GLU A 244 -13.38 2.38 20.99
N LEU A 245 -13.35 3.17 22.08
CA LEU A 245 -12.13 3.81 22.56
C LEU A 245 -11.42 2.91 23.56
N THR A 246 -10.10 2.81 23.47
CA THR A 246 -9.28 2.03 24.40
C THR A 246 -8.21 2.89 25.07
N GLY A 247 -7.75 2.47 26.25
CA GLY A 247 -6.70 3.16 27.00
C GLY A 247 -7.10 4.48 27.64
N GLY A 248 -8.38 4.67 27.93
CA GLY A 248 -8.89 5.83 28.69
C GLY A 248 -8.98 7.14 27.90
N ILE A 249 -8.82 7.09 26.57
CA ILE A 249 -9.00 8.28 25.72
C ILE A 249 -10.47 8.70 25.65
N SER A 250 -10.70 9.93 25.22
CA SER A 250 -12.04 10.48 24.98
C SER A 250 -12.13 11.03 23.56
N TYR A 251 -13.35 11.27 23.08
CA TYR A 251 -13.58 11.98 21.84
C TYR A 251 -14.33 13.29 22.08
N GLU A 252 -14.17 14.25 21.17
CA GLU A 252 -14.89 15.53 21.24
C GLU A 252 -16.36 15.33 20.91
N THR A 253 -17.24 15.52 21.89
CA THR A 253 -18.70 15.35 21.72
C THR A 253 -19.38 16.53 21.01
N ALA A 254 -18.68 17.66 20.87
CA ALA A 254 -19.17 18.82 20.14
C ALA A 254 -19.09 18.67 18.61
N TRP A 255 -18.43 17.61 18.12
CA TRP A 255 -18.25 17.29 16.71
C TRP A 255 -17.91 18.52 15.88
N THR A 256 -16.70 19.06 16.04
CA THR A 256 -16.29 20.19 15.20
C THR A 256 -16.05 19.72 13.76
N ARG A 257 -16.46 20.54 12.76
CA ARG A 257 -16.23 20.26 11.33
C ARG A 257 -14.73 20.20 11.06
N THR A 258 -14.20 18.99 11.14
CA THR A 258 -12.79 18.69 11.02
C THR A 258 -12.53 17.57 10.04
N GLY A 259 -13.57 16.91 9.52
CA GLY A 259 -13.48 15.83 8.53
C GLY A 259 -13.13 16.35 7.13
N ILE A 260 -12.64 15.43 6.30
CA ILE A 260 -12.18 15.66 4.93
C ILE A 260 -13.36 15.58 3.96
N ILE A 261 -13.25 16.23 2.80
CA ILE A 261 -14.18 16.04 1.68
C ILE A 261 -14.29 14.54 1.29
N PRO A 262 -15.50 13.95 1.27
CA PRO A 262 -15.71 12.60 0.73
C PRO A 262 -15.19 12.49 -0.70
N ASN A 263 -14.47 11.41 -1.01
CA ASN A 263 -13.83 11.16 -2.32
C ASN A 263 -12.73 12.15 -2.72
N GLN A 264 -12.23 13.01 -1.82
CA GLN A 264 -10.99 13.72 -2.08
C GLN A 264 -9.82 12.74 -2.04
N THR A 265 -8.97 12.78 -3.06
CA THR A 265 -7.75 11.99 -3.07
C THR A 265 -6.79 12.53 -2.02
N ILE A 266 -6.83 11.94 -0.84
CA ILE A 266 -5.79 12.11 0.18
C ILE A 266 -4.66 11.17 -0.20
N PHE A 267 -3.54 11.75 -0.62
CA PHE A 267 -2.33 11.00 -0.87
C PHE A 267 -1.65 10.64 0.46
N ASP A 268 -0.91 9.54 0.50
CA ASP A 268 -0.13 9.13 1.67
C ASP A 268 0.96 10.17 2.08
N GLN A 269 1.36 11.07 1.17
CA GLN A 269 2.23 12.22 1.49
C GLN A 269 1.54 13.27 2.38
N GLY A 270 0.22 13.16 2.47
CA GLY A 270 -0.65 13.98 3.28
C GLY A 270 -1.12 15.26 2.60
N VAL A 271 -2.29 15.72 3.00
CA VAL A 271 -2.87 17.00 2.57
C VAL A 271 -2.95 17.89 3.80
N TYR A 272 -2.31 19.08 3.71
CA TYR A 272 -2.33 20.04 4.80
C TYR A 272 -3.77 20.47 5.12
N ASP A 273 -4.10 20.54 6.40
CA ASP A 273 -5.45 20.83 6.88
C ASP A 273 -5.77 22.33 6.77
N TYR A 274 -6.07 22.81 5.56
CA TYR A 274 -6.56 24.16 5.31
C TYR A 274 -8.09 24.22 5.18
N ALA A 275 -8.67 25.40 5.35
CA ALA A 275 -10.12 25.56 5.50
C ALA A 275 -10.95 25.02 4.31
N ALA A 276 -10.40 24.98 3.08
CA ALA A 276 -11.15 24.48 1.92
C ALA A 276 -11.18 22.94 1.80
N VAL A 277 -10.48 22.22 2.68
CA VAL A 277 -10.48 20.74 2.75
C VAL A 277 -11.53 20.23 3.75
N LYS A 278 -12.09 21.13 4.58
CA LYS A 278 -13.02 20.80 5.66
C LYS A 278 -14.46 20.90 5.19
N THR A 279 -15.12 19.76 4.98
CA THR A 279 -16.56 19.78 4.68
C THR A 279 -17.40 18.87 5.57
N GLY A 280 -16.80 17.89 6.24
CA GLY A 280 -17.49 16.89 7.06
C GLY A 280 -17.10 16.91 8.53
N PHE A 281 -17.56 15.90 9.26
CA PHE A 281 -17.18 15.62 10.63
C PHE A 281 -16.15 14.48 10.65
N GLY A 282 -15.19 14.57 11.56
CA GLY A 282 -14.21 13.50 11.78
C GLY A 282 -14.19 13.14 13.26
N LEU A 283 -13.82 11.91 13.58
CA LEU A 283 -13.66 11.47 14.97
C LEU A 283 -12.39 12.09 15.55
N GLN A 284 -12.54 13.15 16.34
CA GLN A 284 -11.46 13.75 17.08
C GLN A 284 -11.31 13.12 18.47
N THR A 285 -10.14 12.54 18.72
CA THR A 285 -9.78 11.92 20.01
C THR A 285 -8.72 12.74 20.75
N ILE A 286 -8.78 12.71 22.07
CA ILE A 286 -7.91 13.43 23.02
C ILE A 286 -7.71 12.58 24.29
N ASN A 287 -6.95 13.10 25.26
CA ASN A 287 -6.64 12.45 26.53
C ASN A 287 -5.82 11.16 26.36
N TYR A 288 -4.86 11.21 25.44
CA TYR A 288 -3.89 10.13 25.24
C TYR A 288 -2.97 9.97 26.46
N PRO A 289 -2.39 8.77 26.69
CA PRO A 289 -1.59 8.50 27.87
C PRO A 289 -0.38 9.42 28.01
N ALA A 290 0.01 9.67 29.26
CA ALA A 290 1.31 10.23 29.58
C ALA A 290 2.45 9.22 29.30
N VAL A 291 3.70 9.63 29.51
CA VAL A 291 4.88 8.76 29.33
C VAL A 291 4.73 7.47 30.15
N GLY A 292 5.09 6.31 29.56
CA GLY A 292 5.13 5.00 30.24
C GLY A 292 4.02 4.00 29.89
N SER A 293 3.03 4.37 29.07
CA SER A 293 1.99 3.45 28.56
C SER A 293 2.01 3.40 27.03
N ASP A 294 2.87 2.54 26.47
CA ASP A 294 3.02 2.35 25.02
C ASP A 294 1.95 1.39 24.46
N LYS A 295 1.45 1.66 23.23
CA LYS A 295 0.48 0.81 22.50
C LYS A 295 -0.84 0.51 23.25
N SER A 296 -1.19 1.35 24.23
CA SER A 296 -2.32 1.09 25.13
C SER A 296 -3.60 1.84 24.78
N ALA A 297 -3.51 2.90 23.97
CA ALA A 297 -4.57 3.87 23.80
C ALA A 297 -4.81 4.25 22.34
N GLY A 298 -6.08 4.31 21.94
CA GLY A 298 -6.47 4.53 20.55
C GLY A 298 -7.91 4.13 20.25
N ILE A 299 -8.21 3.92 18.97
CA ILE A 299 -9.51 3.40 18.53
C ILE A 299 -9.41 1.90 18.24
N ARG A 300 -10.46 1.16 18.55
CA ARG A 300 -10.64 -0.27 18.26
C ARG A 300 -11.86 -0.43 17.35
N LEU A 301 -11.68 -1.16 16.27
CA LEU A 301 -12.72 -1.57 15.32
C LEU A 301 -12.90 -3.08 15.44
N ASN A 302 -14.09 -3.54 15.85
CA ASN A 302 -14.46 -4.96 15.76
C ASN A 302 -15.30 -5.14 14.51
N ILE A 303 -14.84 -5.98 13.57
CA ILE A 303 -15.44 -6.08 12.23
C ILE A 303 -15.65 -7.55 11.89
N ASN A 304 -16.90 -7.91 11.57
CA ASN A 304 -17.22 -9.25 11.13
C ASN A 304 -16.80 -9.43 9.66
N THR A 305 -15.76 -10.22 9.42
CA THR A 305 -15.25 -10.53 8.07
C THR A 305 -15.78 -11.87 7.53
N SER A 306 -16.85 -12.42 8.14
CA SER A 306 -17.50 -13.64 7.63
C SER A 306 -17.89 -13.48 6.17
N ASN A 307 -17.62 -14.51 5.38
CA ASN A 307 -17.80 -14.54 3.92
C ASN A 307 -16.90 -13.56 3.14
N TYR A 308 -15.82 -13.04 3.73
CA TYR A 308 -14.84 -12.21 3.01
C TYR A 308 -13.42 -12.77 3.09
N LYS A 309 -12.67 -12.61 2.01
CA LYS A 309 -11.22 -12.84 1.90
C LYS A 309 -10.53 -11.60 1.31
N ASP A 310 -9.20 -11.63 1.21
CA ASP A 310 -8.41 -10.54 0.61
C ASP A 310 -8.69 -9.18 1.29
N ILE A 311 -8.77 -9.22 2.62
CA ILE A 311 -9.17 -8.09 3.45
C ILE A 311 -8.14 -6.97 3.37
N SER A 312 -8.58 -5.74 3.14
CA SER A 312 -7.72 -4.55 3.15
C SER A 312 -8.38 -3.44 3.96
N PHE A 313 -7.59 -2.75 4.77
CA PHE A 313 -8.03 -1.62 5.57
C PHE A 313 -7.42 -0.32 5.06
N SER A 314 -8.18 0.76 5.16
CA SER A 314 -7.67 2.11 5.00
C SER A 314 -8.35 3.11 5.94
N ALA A 315 -7.64 4.19 6.27
CA ALA A 315 -8.11 5.25 7.15
C ALA A 315 -7.45 6.58 6.75
N ASP A 316 -8.18 7.67 6.89
CA ASP A 316 -7.59 9.00 6.87
C ASP A 316 -7.30 9.40 8.31
N ILE A 317 -6.05 9.76 8.60
CA ILE A 317 -5.59 10.06 9.96
C ILE A 317 -4.84 11.38 9.96
N ARG A 318 -5.24 12.29 10.85
CA ARG A 318 -4.57 13.56 11.08
C ARG A 318 -4.11 13.68 12.51
N HIS A 319 -2.82 13.96 12.66
CA HIS A 319 -2.20 14.21 13.94
C HIS A 319 -2.14 15.73 14.18
N GLY A 320 -2.63 16.20 15.33
CA GLY A 320 -2.40 17.57 15.76
C GLY A 320 -0.91 17.84 16.01
N GLY A 321 -0.48 19.10 15.94
CA GLY A 321 0.93 19.45 16.16
C GLY A 321 1.52 18.96 17.51
N THR A 322 0.71 18.84 18.55
CA THR A 322 1.11 18.32 19.87
C THR A 322 0.73 16.84 20.10
N ALA A 323 0.08 16.18 19.14
CA ALA A 323 -0.27 14.77 19.23
C ALA A 323 0.95 13.87 19.01
N ALA A 324 0.86 12.62 19.47
CA ALA A 324 1.88 11.60 19.23
C ALA A 324 2.12 11.43 17.73
N ASN A 325 3.38 11.39 17.31
CA ASN A 325 3.76 11.29 15.90
C ASN A 325 3.66 9.88 15.31
N ARG A 326 3.34 8.86 16.13
CA ARG A 326 3.23 7.46 15.66
C ARG A 326 1.96 6.80 16.12
N ILE A 327 1.33 6.10 15.19
CA ILE A 327 0.23 5.16 15.44
C ILE A 327 0.66 3.80 14.94
N LEU A 328 0.48 2.78 15.78
CA LEU A 328 0.63 1.39 15.45
C LEU A 328 -0.75 0.81 15.10
N LEU A 329 -0.86 0.21 13.93
CA LEU A 329 -1.94 -0.70 13.62
C LEU A 329 -1.63 -2.06 14.23
N GLN A 330 -2.54 -2.56 15.06
CA GLN A 330 -2.56 -3.93 15.54
C GLN A 330 -3.84 -4.62 15.06
N TYR A 331 -3.80 -5.94 14.92
CA TYR A 331 -4.97 -6.75 14.58
C TYR A 331 -5.13 -7.93 15.53
N THR A 332 -6.35 -8.45 15.59
CA THR A 332 -6.68 -9.68 16.29
C THR A 332 -7.52 -10.59 15.41
N THR A 333 -7.33 -11.89 15.53
CA THR A 333 -8.11 -12.93 14.83
C THR A 333 -9.00 -13.73 15.79
N ASN A 334 -8.95 -13.41 17.08
CA ASN A 334 -9.75 -14.09 18.10
C ASN A 334 -10.46 -13.11 19.06
N GLY A 335 -10.34 -11.79 18.81
CA GLY A 335 -10.94 -10.73 19.60
C GLY A 335 -10.17 -10.33 20.86
N ASN A 336 -9.12 -11.07 21.24
CA ASN A 336 -8.42 -10.92 22.52
C ASN A 336 -6.92 -10.64 22.35
N ASP A 337 -6.24 -11.42 21.52
CA ASP A 337 -4.79 -11.34 21.33
C ASP A 337 -4.47 -10.39 20.17
N TRP A 338 -3.60 -9.41 20.43
CA TRP A 338 -3.27 -8.36 19.48
C TRP A 338 -1.86 -8.54 18.93
N THR A 339 -1.76 -8.51 17.59
CA THR A 339 -0.50 -8.62 16.84
C THR A 339 -0.18 -7.28 16.19
N ASP A 340 1.08 -6.84 16.29
CA ASP A 340 1.60 -5.65 15.60
C ASP A 340 1.66 -5.89 14.10
N ALA A 341 1.01 -5.03 13.30
CA ALA A 341 1.03 -5.11 11.84
C ALA A 341 1.99 -4.08 11.24
N ILE A 342 1.76 -2.79 11.50
CA ILE A 342 2.58 -1.72 10.95
C ILE A 342 2.50 -0.46 11.83
N THR A 343 3.62 0.24 11.95
CA THR A 343 3.64 1.58 12.56
C THR A 343 3.64 2.66 11.49
N TYR A 344 2.66 3.55 11.54
CA TYR A 344 2.61 4.77 10.73
C TYR A 344 3.22 5.93 11.50
N SER A 345 4.04 6.73 10.81
CA SER A 345 4.58 7.98 11.34
C SER A 345 3.95 9.16 10.62
N ALA A 346 3.50 10.16 11.38
CA ALA A 346 3.10 11.46 10.86
C ALA A 346 4.29 12.42 10.92
N ASN A 347 4.59 13.02 9.77
CA ASN A 347 5.81 13.79 9.55
C ASN A 347 5.60 15.31 9.59
N SER A 348 4.34 15.73 9.60
CA SER A 348 3.87 17.10 9.71
C SER A 348 2.58 17.09 10.52
N GLY A 349 2.53 17.97 11.52
CA GLY A 349 1.32 18.24 12.27
C GLY A 349 0.26 18.85 11.37
N ASP A 350 -0.99 18.70 11.77
CA ASP A 350 -2.13 19.33 11.09
C ASP A 350 -2.22 18.97 9.60
N THR A 351 -1.84 17.74 9.29
CA THR A 351 -1.86 17.16 7.95
C THR A 351 -2.62 15.84 8.00
N TRP A 352 -3.52 15.62 7.04
CA TRP A 352 -4.27 14.37 6.88
C TRP A 352 -3.48 13.40 6.04
N TYR A 353 -3.30 12.17 6.52
CA TYR A 353 -2.60 11.11 5.80
C TYR A 353 -3.54 9.95 5.53
N LYS A 354 -3.53 9.44 4.30
CA LYS A 354 -4.10 8.13 4.01
C LYS A 354 -3.18 7.06 4.57
N ARG A 355 -3.75 6.12 5.33
CA ARG A 355 -3.06 4.95 5.92
C ARG A 355 -3.77 3.71 5.46
N SER A 356 -3.02 2.69 5.06
CA SER A 356 -3.59 1.44 4.60
C SER A 356 -2.73 0.25 4.98
N TYR A 357 -3.40 -0.90 5.14
CA TYR A 357 -2.75 -2.17 5.39
C TYR A 357 -3.54 -3.28 4.70
N ASP A 358 -2.84 -4.14 3.97
CA ASP A 358 -3.41 -5.30 3.29
C ASP A 358 -3.23 -6.55 4.15
N PHE A 359 -4.34 -7.16 4.55
CA PHE A 359 -4.39 -8.41 5.30
C PHE A 359 -4.52 -9.64 4.39
N SER A 360 -4.43 -9.48 3.06
CA SER A 360 -4.51 -10.59 2.07
C SER A 360 -3.49 -11.71 2.28
N THR A 361 -2.46 -11.49 3.09
CA THR A 361 -1.46 -12.50 3.47
C THR A 361 -1.71 -13.14 4.85
N ILE A 362 -2.81 -12.81 5.52
CA ILE A 362 -3.17 -13.29 6.86
C ILE A 362 -4.47 -14.12 6.76
N PRO A 363 -4.39 -15.44 6.49
CA PRO A 363 -5.57 -16.28 6.30
C PRO A 363 -6.56 -16.27 7.47
N ALA A 364 -6.06 -16.13 8.70
CA ALA A 364 -6.89 -16.08 9.90
C ALA A 364 -7.71 -14.79 10.03
N ALA A 365 -7.45 -13.76 9.21
CA ALA A 365 -8.30 -12.57 9.10
C ALA A 365 -9.50 -12.80 8.16
N PHE A 366 -9.53 -13.89 7.40
CA PHE A 366 -10.60 -14.17 6.43
C PHE A 366 -11.70 -14.98 7.07
N ASN A 367 -12.93 -14.76 6.60
CA ASN A 367 -14.12 -15.45 7.08
C ASN A 367 -14.23 -15.48 8.62
N ASN A 368 -13.90 -14.35 9.27
CA ASN A 368 -13.68 -14.33 10.70
C ASN A 368 -14.62 -13.33 11.40
N PRO A 369 -15.62 -13.81 12.17
CA PRO A 369 -16.53 -12.92 12.91
C PRO A 369 -15.88 -12.21 14.12
N GLN A 370 -14.69 -12.63 14.54
CA GLN A 370 -13.96 -12.07 15.68
C GLN A 370 -12.76 -11.20 15.25
N PHE A 371 -12.65 -10.90 13.96
CA PHE A 371 -11.58 -10.04 13.46
C PHE A 371 -11.70 -8.62 14.03
N GLY A 372 -10.57 -8.04 14.40
CA GLY A 372 -10.53 -6.67 14.92
C GLY A 372 -9.23 -5.97 14.54
N ILE A 373 -9.32 -4.65 14.40
CA ILE A 373 -8.21 -3.74 14.15
C ILE A 373 -8.19 -2.72 15.28
N ARG A 374 -7.01 -2.31 15.75
CA ARG A 374 -6.89 -1.11 16.57
C ARG A 374 -5.74 -0.25 16.09
N LEU A 375 -5.95 1.06 16.18
CA LEU A 375 -4.97 2.09 15.87
C LEU A 375 -4.60 2.75 17.19
N VAL A 376 -3.45 2.38 17.74
CA VAL A 376 -2.98 2.83 19.05
C VAL A 376 -1.73 3.70 18.93
N THR A 377 -1.59 4.72 19.77
CA THR A 377 -0.37 5.53 19.78
C THR A 377 0.82 4.70 20.23
N THR A 378 1.99 4.94 19.64
CA THR A 378 3.23 4.28 20.07
C THR A 378 4.40 5.24 20.21
N MET A 379 5.35 4.90 21.08
CA MET A 379 6.50 5.74 21.41
C MET A 379 7.65 5.64 20.40
N VAL A 380 8.56 6.60 20.47
CA VAL A 380 9.91 6.51 19.87
C VAL A 380 10.89 6.32 21.01
N GLY A 381 11.47 5.12 21.10
CA GLY A 381 12.21 4.71 22.30
C GLY A 381 11.25 4.65 23.50
N ASN A 382 11.50 5.50 24.51
CA ASN A 382 10.76 5.48 25.77
C ASN A 382 9.79 6.67 25.95
N ALA A 383 9.54 7.46 24.90
CA ALA A 383 8.69 8.64 24.99
C ALA A 383 7.84 8.86 23.74
N TYR A 384 6.66 9.46 23.93
CA TYR A 384 5.87 10.02 22.85
C TYR A 384 6.55 11.28 22.31
N GLN A 385 6.67 11.37 20.99
CA GLN A 385 7.17 12.57 20.30
C GLN A 385 6.00 13.33 19.68
N ALA A 386 6.09 14.66 19.67
CA ALA A 386 5.10 15.50 19.01
C ALA A 386 5.21 15.37 17.50
N THR A 387 4.09 15.51 16.81
CA THR A 387 4.07 15.48 15.33
C THR A 387 4.58 16.79 14.71
N GLY A 388 4.27 17.94 15.33
CA GLY A 388 4.64 19.25 14.82
C GLY A 388 6.11 19.59 15.07
N PHE A 389 6.76 20.19 14.07
CA PHE A 389 8.15 20.64 14.21
C PHE A 389 8.31 21.61 15.40
N GLY A 390 9.25 21.31 16.29
CA GLY A 390 9.52 22.11 17.49
C GLY A 390 8.43 22.07 18.56
N LYS A 391 7.44 21.17 18.45
CA LYS A 391 6.38 21.01 19.46
C LYS A 391 6.75 19.92 20.48
N ILE A 392 6.09 19.96 21.63
CA ILE A 392 6.17 18.97 22.70
C ILE A 392 4.86 18.18 22.72
N TYR A 393 4.97 16.87 22.96
CA TYR A 393 3.80 16.00 23.06
C TYR A 393 2.91 16.47 24.22
N SER A 394 1.60 16.47 23.98
CA SER A 394 0.57 16.73 24.98
C SER A 394 -0.43 15.58 24.99
N THR A 395 -0.88 15.18 26.18
CA THR A 395 -1.98 14.22 26.34
C THR A 395 -3.29 14.73 25.73
N THR A 396 -3.45 16.05 25.61
CA THR A 396 -4.60 16.69 24.93
C THR A 396 -4.34 16.95 23.44
N GLY A 397 -3.19 16.54 22.91
CA GLY A 397 -2.87 16.65 21.49
C GLY A 397 -3.84 15.79 20.66
N PRO A 398 -4.65 16.39 19.78
CA PRO A 398 -5.74 15.67 19.15
C PRO A 398 -5.26 14.78 18.01
N ILE A 399 -5.82 13.58 17.92
CA ILE A 399 -5.74 12.74 16.70
C ILE A 399 -7.13 12.63 16.11
N ARG A 400 -7.23 12.87 14.81
CA ARG A 400 -8.48 12.81 14.06
C ARG A 400 -8.47 11.63 13.11
N TYR A 401 -9.60 10.97 13.02
CA TYR A 401 -9.84 9.84 12.13
C TYR A 401 -11.02 10.16 11.24
N ASP A 402 -10.90 9.77 9.99
CA ASP A 402 -11.96 9.88 9.00
C ASP A 402 -11.87 8.73 7.99
N ASN A 403 -12.96 8.47 7.29
CA ASN A 403 -13.05 7.49 6.20
C ASN A 403 -12.41 6.13 6.54
N LEU A 404 -12.71 5.57 7.73
CA LEU A 404 -12.22 4.27 8.15
C LEU A 404 -12.94 3.19 7.34
N LYS A 405 -12.24 2.53 6.42
CA LYS A 405 -12.82 1.62 5.45
C LYS A 405 -12.12 0.28 5.45
N LEU A 406 -12.88 -0.78 5.69
CA LEU A 406 -12.48 -2.15 5.45
C LEU A 406 -13.16 -2.65 4.17
N ILE A 407 -12.37 -3.15 3.23
CA ILE A 407 -12.85 -3.81 2.01
C ILE A 407 -12.41 -5.27 1.99
N GLY A 408 -13.16 -6.10 1.29
CA GLY A 408 -12.89 -7.53 1.18
C GLY A 408 -13.65 -8.14 0.01
N ARG A 409 -13.07 -9.20 -0.57
CA ARG A 409 -13.68 -9.96 -1.66
C ARG A 409 -14.66 -10.95 -1.06
N VAL A 410 -15.89 -10.96 -1.57
CA VAL A 410 -16.88 -11.95 -1.13
C VAL A 410 -16.35 -13.35 -1.46
N ILE A 411 -16.29 -14.21 -0.46
CA ILE A 411 -16.10 -15.64 -0.61
C ILE A 411 -17.38 -16.18 -1.24
N THR A 412 -17.44 -16.12 -2.55
CA THR A 412 -18.36 -16.98 -3.30
C THR A 412 -17.80 -18.39 -3.19
N GLY A 413 -18.64 -19.41 -2.99
CA GLY A 413 -18.20 -20.83 -2.94
C GLY A 413 -17.62 -21.36 -4.27
N ILE A 414 -17.08 -20.49 -5.10
CA ILE A 414 -16.47 -20.76 -6.38
C ILE A 414 -15.01 -20.34 -6.25
N GLU A 415 -14.13 -21.34 -6.10
CA GLU A 415 -12.69 -21.14 -6.25
C GLU A 415 -12.41 -20.48 -7.61
N PRO A 416 -11.65 -19.37 -7.68
CA PRO A 416 -11.15 -18.85 -8.94
C PRO A 416 -10.27 -19.92 -9.59
N GLY A 417 -10.78 -20.58 -10.63
CA GLY A 417 -10.08 -21.67 -11.31
C GLY A 417 -10.68 -23.07 -11.13
N ALA A 418 -11.80 -23.22 -10.40
CA ALA A 418 -12.62 -24.42 -10.56
C ALA A 418 -13.11 -24.45 -12.02
N GLN A 419 -12.58 -25.37 -12.83
CA GLN A 419 -13.13 -25.65 -14.15
C GLN A 419 -14.64 -25.82 -13.99
N LEU A 420 -15.40 -24.93 -14.63
CA LEU A 420 -16.79 -25.19 -14.96
C LEU A 420 -16.79 -26.51 -15.74
N GLY A 421 -17.07 -27.61 -15.04
CA GLY A 421 -17.42 -28.86 -15.68
C GLY A 421 -18.66 -28.58 -16.51
N SER A 422 -18.46 -28.29 -17.79
CA SER A 422 -19.50 -28.04 -18.76
C SER A 422 -20.17 -29.39 -19.07
N PHE A 423 -21.29 -29.67 -18.41
CA PHE A 423 -22.22 -30.67 -18.90
C PHE A 423 -23.00 -30.05 -20.06
N ILE A 424 -22.57 -30.29 -21.29
CA ILE A 424 -23.47 -30.18 -22.44
C ILE A 424 -24.29 -31.47 -22.43
N GLN A 425 -25.47 -31.45 -21.79
CA GLN A 425 -26.44 -32.52 -21.94
C GLN A 425 -27.45 -32.11 -23.01
N LYS A 426 -27.27 -32.62 -24.24
CA LYS A 426 -28.33 -32.60 -25.26
C LYS A 426 -29.31 -33.73 -24.95
N GLY A 427 -30.36 -33.43 -24.20
CA GLY A 427 -31.40 -34.41 -23.88
C GLY A 427 -32.57 -33.80 -23.10
N LYS A 428 -33.74 -34.47 -23.16
CA LYS A 428 -34.95 -34.08 -22.43
C LYS A 428 -34.90 -34.45 -20.93
N VAL A 429 -33.83 -35.08 -20.47
CA VAL A 429 -33.68 -35.55 -19.08
C VAL A 429 -32.26 -35.27 -18.59
N ILE A 430 -32.13 -34.81 -17.35
CA ILE A 430 -30.88 -34.77 -16.59
C ILE A 430 -30.84 -35.98 -15.68
N GLU A 431 -29.72 -36.69 -15.64
CA GLU A 431 -29.50 -37.79 -14.72
C GLU A 431 -28.47 -37.36 -13.67
N PHE A 432 -28.72 -37.70 -12.40
CA PHE A 432 -27.80 -37.40 -11.31
C PHE A 432 -27.19 -38.70 -10.79
N GLU A 433 -25.95 -38.96 -11.18
CA GLU A 433 -25.18 -40.07 -10.62
C GLU A 433 -24.53 -39.63 -9.30
N ASN A 434 -24.70 -40.42 -8.24
CA ASN A 434 -24.02 -40.26 -6.95
C ASN A 434 -24.38 -38.98 -6.15
N LEU A 435 -25.65 -38.56 -6.12
CA LEU A 435 -26.08 -37.56 -5.14
C LEU A 435 -25.90 -38.10 -3.71
N ALA A 436 -25.26 -37.31 -2.85
CA ALA A 436 -25.21 -37.60 -1.43
C ALA A 436 -26.63 -37.61 -0.85
N GLN A 437 -26.87 -38.44 0.17
CA GLN A 437 -28.18 -38.53 0.82
C GLN A 437 -28.62 -37.16 1.35
N ASN A 438 -29.89 -36.82 1.12
CA ASN A 438 -30.54 -35.54 1.45
C ASN A 438 -30.07 -34.33 0.63
N SER A 439 -29.51 -34.56 -0.56
CA SER A 439 -29.22 -33.48 -1.50
C SER A 439 -30.48 -32.83 -2.03
N VAL A 440 -30.60 -31.51 -1.90
CA VAL A 440 -31.66 -30.72 -2.55
C VAL A 440 -31.12 -30.14 -3.84
N VAL A 441 -31.75 -30.48 -4.96
CA VAL A 441 -31.44 -29.93 -6.28
C VAL A 441 -32.48 -28.89 -6.63
N ARG A 442 -32.02 -27.69 -7.00
CA ARG A 442 -32.85 -26.57 -7.47
C ARG A 442 -32.38 -26.11 -8.84
N ILE A 443 -33.31 -25.67 -9.69
CA ILE A 443 -32.97 -25.08 -11.00
C ILE A 443 -33.55 -23.68 -11.06
N TYR A 444 -32.75 -22.73 -11.54
CA TYR A 444 -33.11 -21.32 -11.70
C TYR A 444 -32.93 -20.86 -13.15
N THR A 445 -33.74 -19.89 -13.56
CA THR A 445 -33.46 -19.10 -14.77
C THR A 445 -32.24 -18.20 -14.56
N THR A 446 -31.70 -17.61 -15.64
CA THR A 446 -30.62 -16.60 -15.52
C THR A 446 -31.05 -15.33 -14.78
N ALA A 447 -32.36 -15.10 -14.62
CA ALA A 447 -32.91 -14.03 -13.80
C ALA A 447 -33.08 -14.42 -12.32
N GLY A 448 -32.65 -15.62 -11.92
CA GLY A 448 -32.73 -16.10 -10.53
C GLY A 448 -34.10 -16.65 -10.11
N ILE A 449 -35.02 -16.89 -11.06
CA ILE A 449 -36.35 -17.46 -10.76
C ILE A 449 -36.23 -18.97 -10.63
N GLU A 450 -36.66 -19.54 -9.51
CA GLU A 450 -36.71 -20.99 -9.29
C GLU A 450 -37.77 -21.62 -10.18
N VAL A 451 -37.37 -22.61 -10.98
CA VAL A 451 -38.23 -23.35 -11.92
C VAL A 451 -38.33 -24.83 -11.56
N TYR A 452 -37.48 -25.33 -10.65
CA TYR A 452 -37.55 -26.68 -10.12
C TYR A 452 -36.91 -26.77 -8.74
N SER A 453 -37.42 -27.67 -7.90
CA SER A 453 -36.83 -28.07 -6.63
C SER A 453 -37.19 -29.53 -6.32
N GLY A 454 -36.21 -30.32 -5.89
CA GLY A 454 -36.40 -31.74 -5.57
C GLY A 454 -35.37 -32.26 -4.58
N LEU A 455 -35.78 -33.20 -3.73
CA LEU A 455 -34.91 -33.90 -2.79
C LEU A 455 -34.42 -35.22 -3.41
N ASN A 456 -33.11 -35.38 -3.56
CA ASN A 456 -32.41 -36.52 -4.17
C ASN A 456 -33.03 -37.00 -5.50
N PRO A 457 -33.30 -36.12 -6.49
CA PRO A 457 -33.85 -36.58 -7.75
C PRO A 457 -32.84 -37.46 -8.47
N ALA A 458 -33.24 -38.69 -8.82
CA ALA A 458 -32.44 -39.55 -9.70
C ALA A 458 -32.36 -38.96 -11.12
N THR A 459 -33.49 -38.40 -11.58
CA THR A 459 -33.60 -37.75 -12.88
C THR A 459 -34.50 -36.50 -12.82
N ILE A 460 -34.26 -35.52 -13.69
CA ILE A 460 -35.15 -34.37 -13.90
C ILE A 460 -35.58 -34.32 -15.36
N ASP A 461 -36.89 -34.33 -15.60
CA ASP A 461 -37.49 -34.14 -16.94
C ASP A 461 -37.52 -32.66 -17.31
N LEU A 462 -36.92 -32.34 -18.45
CA LEU A 462 -36.78 -30.99 -19.00
C LEU A 462 -37.85 -30.67 -20.06
N SER A 463 -38.81 -31.57 -20.32
CA SER A 463 -39.83 -31.39 -21.36
C SER A 463 -40.64 -30.09 -21.24
N ASN A 464 -40.78 -29.57 -20.03
CA ASN A 464 -41.52 -28.33 -19.74
C ASN A 464 -40.62 -27.08 -19.62
N PHE A 465 -39.30 -27.23 -19.82
CA PHE A 465 -38.37 -26.10 -19.80
C PHE A 465 -38.32 -25.47 -21.18
N GLN A 466 -38.26 -24.15 -21.22
CA GLN A 466 -38.05 -23.43 -22.49
C GLN A 466 -36.60 -23.58 -22.93
N THR A 467 -36.35 -23.53 -24.23
CA THR A 467 -34.98 -23.45 -24.77
C THR A 467 -34.25 -22.25 -24.16
N GLY A 468 -33.10 -22.46 -23.54
CA GLY A 468 -32.42 -21.41 -22.79
C GLY A 468 -31.32 -21.91 -21.87
N ILE A 469 -30.71 -20.97 -21.13
CA ILE A 469 -29.69 -21.23 -20.13
C ILE A 469 -30.32 -21.20 -18.74
N TYR A 470 -29.95 -22.17 -17.90
CA TYR A 470 -30.40 -22.31 -16.53
C TYR A 470 -29.21 -22.56 -15.60
N ILE A 471 -29.45 -22.37 -14.30
CA ILE A 471 -28.48 -22.56 -13.23
C ILE A 471 -29.01 -23.68 -12.32
N VAL A 472 -28.25 -24.75 -12.16
CA VAL A 472 -28.56 -25.85 -11.23
C VAL A 472 -27.78 -25.63 -9.94
N SER A 473 -28.46 -25.67 -8.81
CA SER A 473 -27.88 -25.60 -7.46
C SER A 473 -28.12 -26.91 -6.72
N ILE A 474 -27.09 -27.46 -6.09
CA ILE A 474 -27.18 -28.63 -5.20
C ILE A 474 -26.77 -28.19 -3.79
N ASN A 475 -27.65 -28.40 -2.81
CA ASN A 475 -27.45 -28.05 -1.40
C ASN A 475 -27.04 -26.59 -1.15
N ASN A 476 -27.45 -25.68 -2.04
CA ASN A 476 -27.09 -24.25 -1.99
C ASN A 476 -25.58 -23.96 -2.12
N GLY A 477 -24.75 -24.94 -2.54
CA GLY A 477 -23.31 -24.78 -2.61
C GLY A 477 -22.69 -25.12 -3.98
N SER A 478 -23.13 -26.20 -4.63
CA SER A 478 -22.61 -26.57 -5.95
C SER A 478 -23.48 -25.99 -7.07
N VAL A 479 -22.92 -25.11 -7.89
CA VAL A 479 -23.63 -24.44 -8.98
C VAL A 479 -23.13 -24.93 -10.35
N ARG A 480 -24.04 -25.30 -11.26
CA ARG A 480 -23.72 -25.74 -12.62
C ARG A 480 -24.57 -25.04 -13.67
N LYS A 481 -24.02 -24.84 -14.87
CA LYS A 481 -24.76 -24.33 -16.04
C LYS A 481 -25.50 -25.46 -16.74
N LEU A 482 -26.78 -25.27 -17.02
CA LEU A 482 -27.63 -26.14 -17.83
C LEU A 482 -28.03 -25.41 -19.11
N ILE A 483 -28.00 -26.09 -20.25
CA ILE A 483 -28.50 -25.57 -21.54
C ILE A 483 -29.62 -26.50 -22.00
N VAL A 484 -30.84 -25.98 -22.09
CA VAL A 484 -32.00 -26.66 -22.67
C VAL A 484 -32.06 -26.24 -24.14
N GLN A 485 -32.05 -27.19 -25.07
CA GLN A 485 -32.12 -26.94 -26.52
C GLN A 485 -33.47 -27.32 -27.09
#